data_AF-A0A6C0KCV3-F1
#
_entry.id   AF-A0A6C0KCV3-F1
#
_cell.length_a   1.000
_cell.length_b   1.000
_cell.length_c   1.000
_cell.angle_alpha   90.00
_cell.angle_beta   90.00
_cell.angle_gamma   90.00
#
_symmetry.space_group_name_H-M   'P 1'
#
loop_
_entity.id
_entity.type
_entity.pdbx_description
1 polymer ?
#
loop_
_entity_poly.entity_id
_entity_poly.type
_entity_poly.pdbx_seq_one_letter_code
_entity_poly.pdbx_strand_id
1 'polypeptide(L)'
;MAASWVAVNALVILLFACVYYTIDKHRENSYFTGISKNREDRLFSDYLYFSVIISSTLGLGEIAPRRPEENTEFSIVGRVVIATHILFSLFVNDVLDSIENFVLA
;
A
#
# COMPACT_ATOMS: atom_id res chain seq x y z
N MET A 1 20.41 4.07 13.48
CA MET A 1 19.59 2.98 12.90
C MET A 1 18.10 3.29 12.92
N ALA A 2 17.54 3.94 13.95
CA ALA A 2 16.14 4.43 13.91
C ALA A 2 15.84 5.34 12.70
N ALA A 3 16.75 6.27 12.36
CA ALA A 3 16.57 7.16 11.20
C ALA A 3 16.56 6.40 9.85
N SER A 4 17.40 5.37 9.69
CA SER A 4 17.45 4.55 8.47
C SER A 4 16.20 3.67 8.37
N TRP A 5 15.73 3.10 9.48
CA TRP A 5 14.48 2.33 9.52
C TRP A 5 13.27 3.18 9.12
N VAL A 6 13.14 4.39 9.70
CA VAL A 6 12.05 5.32 9.36
C VAL A 6 12.15 5.75 7.89
N ALA A 7 13.34 6.08 7.41
CA ALA A 7 13.53 6.52 6.01
C ALA A 7 13.17 5.42 5.01
N VAL A 8 13.57 4.17 5.27
CA VAL A 8 13.23 3.04 4.41
C VAL A 8 11.72 2.78 4.42
N ASN A 9 11.07 2.77 5.60
CA ASN A 9 9.62 2.59 5.67
C ASN A 9 8.86 3.72 4.96
N ALA A 10 9.30 4.98 5.12
CA ALA A 10 8.72 6.12 4.38
C ALA A 10 8.88 5.95 2.86
N LEU A 11 10.02 5.42 2.40
CA LEU A 11 10.25 5.14 0.99
C LEU A 11 9.32 4.03 0.48
N VAL A 12 9.10 2.95 1.25
CA VAL A 12 8.15 1.88 0.90
C VAL A 12 6.74 2.44 0.78
N ILE A 13 6.30 3.25 1.75
CA ILE A 13 4.99 3.92 1.73
C ILE A 13 4.83 4.75 0.45
N LEU A 14 5.82 5.58 0.11
CA LEU A 14 5.77 6.41 -1.09
C LEU A 14 5.75 5.58 -2.38
N LEU A 15 6.54 4.51 -2.44
CA LEU A 15 6.61 3.61 -3.59
C LEU A 15 5.25 2.95 -3.83
N PHE A 16 4.62 2.39 -2.80
CA PHE A 16 3.31 1.78 -2.94
C PHE A 16 2.19 2.80 -3.19
N ALA A 17 2.27 4.02 -2.65
CA ALA A 17 1.35 5.09 -3.00
C ALA A 17 1.40 5.40 -4.51
N CYS A 18 2.60 5.44 -5.10
CA CYS A 18 2.77 5.59 -6.55
C CYS A 18 2.21 4.41 -7.34
N VAL A 19 2.40 3.17 -6.87
CA VAL A 19 1.82 1.98 -7.49
C VAL A 19 0.29 2.07 -7.48
N TYR A 20 -0.32 2.36 -6.34
CA TYR A 20 -1.77 2.50 -6.21
C TYR A 20 -2.32 3.62 -7.10
N TYR A 21 -1.66 4.78 -7.13
CA TYR A 21 -2.04 5.89 -8.00
C TYR A 21 -1.98 5.49 -9.47
N THR A 22 -0.93 4.80 -9.91
CA THR A 22 -0.73 4.43 -11.32
C THR A 22 -1.76 3.41 -11.79
N ILE A 23 -2.07 2.40 -10.98
CA ILE A 23 -3.04 1.36 -11.37
C ILE A 23 -4.48 1.85 -11.34
N ASP A 24 -4.79 2.87 -10.52
CA ASP A 24 -6.17 3.27 -10.22
C ASP A 24 -6.60 4.61 -10.83
N LYS A 25 -5.71 5.60 -10.98
CA LYS A 25 -6.06 6.97 -11.43
C LYS A 25 -6.67 7.02 -12.84
N HIS A 26 -6.30 6.10 -13.72
CA HIS A 26 -6.77 6.08 -15.10
C HIS A 26 -8.02 5.22 -15.32
N ARG A 27 -8.52 4.57 -14.27
CA ARG A 27 -9.67 3.67 -14.33
C ARG A 27 -10.98 4.41 -14.09
N GLU A 28 -12.03 4.03 -14.81
CA GLU A 28 -13.40 4.51 -14.55
C GLU A 28 -13.85 4.08 -13.14
N ASN A 29 -13.66 2.80 -12.81
CA ASN A 29 -13.97 2.24 -11.50
C ASN A 29 -12.70 2.02 -10.66
N SER A 30 -12.69 2.53 -9.43
CA SER A 30 -11.58 2.27 -8.51
C SER A 30 -11.54 0.81 -8.05
N TYR A 31 -10.34 0.27 -7.88
CA TYR A 31 -10.08 -1.04 -7.28
C TYR A 31 -10.35 -1.06 -5.77
N PHE A 32 -10.33 0.12 -5.14
CA PHE A 32 -10.36 0.29 -3.69
C PHE A 32 -11.65 1.01 -3.27
N THR A 33 -12.27 0.53 -2.20
CA THR A 33 -13.35 1.25 -1.49
C THR A 33 -12.72 2.36 -0.66
N GLY A 34 -13.45 3.44 -0.35
CA GLY A 34 -12.92 4.55 0.46
C GLY A 34 -12.07 5.57 -0.29
N ILE A 35 -11.65 5.27 -1.53
CA ILE A 35 -11.15 6.26 -2.48
C ILE A 35 -12.33 6.77 -3.34
N SER A 36 -12.31 8.05 -3.72
CA SER A 36 -13.42 8.66 -4.48
C SER A 36 -13.78 7.83 -5.71
N LYS A 37 -15.08 7.60 -5.92
CA LYS A 37 -15.58 6.92 -7.11
C LYS A 37 -15.31 7.75 -8.37
N ASN A 38 -15.31 9.08 -8.25
CA ASN A 38 -15.10 9.98 -9.36
C ASN A 38 -13.60 10.13 -9.66
N ARG A 39 -13.21 9.89 -10.92
CA ARG A 39 -11.81 9.87 -11.35
C ARG A 39 -11.07 11.20 -11.12
N GLU A 40 -11.78 12.32 -11.31
CA GLU A 40 -11.22 13.67 -11.16
C GLU A 40 -10.89 14.00 -9.71
N ASP A 41 -11.67 13.46 -8.77
CA ASP A 41 -11.54 13.71 -7.33
C ASP A 41 -10.49 12.81 -6.65
N ARG A 42 -9.91 11.81 -7.35
CA ARG A 42 -8.89 10.93 -6.77
C ARG A 42 -7.55 11.67 -6.68
N LEU A 43 -7.18 12.09 -5.47
CA LEU A 43 -5.93 12.80 -5.22
C LEU A 43 -4.83 11.82 -4.83
N PHE A 44 -3.57 12.16 -5.11
CA PHE A 44 -2.42 11.35 -4.68
C PHE A 44 -2.39 11.13 -3.16
N SER A 45 -2.87 12.13 -2.40
CA SER A 45 -3.00 12.05 -0.94
C SER A 45 -3.85 10.89 -0.46
N ASP A 46 -4.88 10.50 -1.21
CA ASP A 46 -5.77 9.39 -0.85
C ASP A 46 -5.01 8.05 -0.92
N TYR A 47 -4.19 7.89 -1.96
CA TYR A 47 -3.34 6.71 -2.14
C TYR A 47 -2.16 6.68 -1.16
N LEU A 48 -1.63 7.86 -0.80
CA LEU A 48 -0.61 7.98 0.23
C LEU A 48 -1.17 7.59 1.60
N TYR A 49 -2.34 8.12 1.97
CA TYR A 49 -3.05 7.74 3.19
C TYR A 49 -3.33 6.24 3.21
N PHE A 50 -3.80 5.68 2.10
CA PHE A 50 -4.01 4.25 1.99
C PHE A 50 -2.73 3.44 2.20
N SER A 51 -1.64 3.87 1.58
CA SER A 51 -0.33 3.22 1.73
C SER A 51 0.12 3.20 3.20
N VAL A 52 -0.03 4.32 3.92
CA VAL A 52 0.26 4.41 5.36
C VAL A 52 -0.57 3.42 6.17
N ILE A 53 -1.88 3.31 5.90
CA ILE A 53 -2.75 2.35 6.61
C ILE A 53 -2.27 0.92 6.38
N ILE A 54 -1.96 0.55 5.13
CA ILE A 54 -1.50 -0.81 4.81
C ILE A 54 -0.14 -1.10 5.47
N SER A 55 0.83 -0.18 5.40
CA SER A 55 2.13 -0.37 6.04
C SER A 55 2.04 -0.44 7.56
N SER A 56 1.08 0.27 8.17
CA SER A 56 0.83 0.20 9.62
C SER A 56 0.13 -1.09 10.05
N THR A 57 -0.33 -1.91 9.10
CA THR A 57 -1.16 -3.11 9.34
C THR A 57 -2.45 -2.86 10.13
N LEU A 58 -2.81 -1.59 10.41
CA LEU A 58 -3.99 -1.20 11.18
C LEU A 58 -5.29 -1.67 10.52
N GLY A 59 -5.28 -1.87 9.20
CA GLY A 59 -6.36 -2.57 8.48
C GLY A 59 -7.75 -2.02 8.80
N LEU A 60 -7.90 -0.69 8.78
CA LEU A 60 -9.07 0.01 9.34
C LEU A 60 -10.42 -0.27 8.62
N GLY A 61 -10.43 -1.07 7.56
CA GLY A 61 -11.64 -1.43 6.81
C GLY A 61 -12.28 -0.28 6.00
N GLU A 62 -11.82 0.96 6.20
CA GLU A 62 -12.24 2.14 5.45
C GLU A 62 -11.84 2.05 3.97
N ILE A 63 -10.63 1.54 3.72
CA ILE A 63 -10.10 1.33 2.38
C ILE A 63 -9.75 -0.16 2.20
N ALA A 64 -10.54 -0.84 1.37
CA ALA A 64 -10.45 -2.27 1.13
C ALA A 64 -10.62 -2.55 -0.38
N PRO A 65 -10.14 -3.68 -0.90
CA PRO A 65 -10.42 -4.06 -2.27
C PRO A 65 -11.94 -4.26 -2.45
N ARG A 66 -12.48 -3.74 -3.56
CA ARG A 66 -13.93 -3.72 -3.84
C ARG A 66 -14.53 -5.13 -3.71
N ARG A 67 -15.70 -5.24 -3.07
CA ARG A 67 -16.40 -6.53 -2.90
C ARG A 67 -16.75 -7.12 -4.28
N PRO A 68 -16.70 -8.45 -4.43
CA PRO A 68 -16.73 -9.14 -5.72
C PRO A 68 -18.09 -9.09 -6.46
N GLU A 69 -19.08 -8.33 -6.00
CA GLU A 69 -20.45 -8.39 -6.52
C GLU A 69 -20.63 -7.81 -7.94
N GLU A 70 -19.62 -7.15 -8.53
CA GLU A 70 -19.74 -6.60 -9.90
C GLU A 70 -18.56 -6.89 -10.84
N ASN A 71 -17.39 -7.33 -10.35
CA ASN A 71 -16.21 -7.48 -11.22
C ASN A 71 -15.03 -8.22 -10.52
N THR A 72 -15.00 -9.55 -10.64
CA THR A 72 -14.08 -10.44 -9.91
C THR A 72 -12.60 -10.15 -10.16
N GLU A 73 -12.22 -9.82 -11.39
CA GLU A 73 -10.82 -9.48 -11.74
C GLU A 73 -10.32 -8.25 -11.00
N PHE A 74 -11.20 -7.27 -10.76
CA PHE A 74 -10.84 -6.04 -10.06
C PHE A 74 -10.57 -6.30 -8.58
N SER A 75 -11.40 -7.14 -7.95
CA SER A 75 -11.16 -7.58 -6.58
C SER A 75 -9.83 -8.34 -6.45
N ILE A 76 -9.43 -9.12 -7.46
CA ILE A 76 -8.18 -9.90 -7.42
C ILE A 76 -6.96 -8.97 -7.51
N VAL A 77 -6.90 -8.09 -8.51
CA VAL A 77 -5.75 -7.20 -8.71
C VAL A 77 -5.52 -6.31 -7.48
N GLY A 78 -6.58 -5.68 -6.95
CA GLY A 78 -6.46 -4.85 -5.74
C GLY A 78 -5.93 -5.63 -4.54
N ARG A 79 -6.42 -6.87 -4.32
CA ARG A 79 -5.94 -7.76 -3.24
C ARG A 79 -4.49 -8.17 -3.42
N VAL A 80 -4.08 -8.50 -4.64
CA VAL A 80 -2.70 -8.89 -4.94
C VAL A 80 -1.74 -7.74 -4.63
N VAL A 81 -2.05 -6.51 -5.07
CA VAL A 81 -1.17 -5.36 -4.79
C VAL A 81 -1.08 -5.08 -3.29
N ILE A 82 -2.19 -5.19 -2.54
CA ILE A 82 -2.17 -5.05 -1.07
C ILE A 82 -1.34 -6.15 -0.42
N ALA A 83 -1.52 -7.41 -0.83
CA ALA A 83 -0.75 -8.54 -0.30
C ALA A 83 0.75 -8.37 -0.58
N THR A 84 1.12 -7.95 -1.80
CA THR A 84 2.51 -7.63 -2.15
C THR A 84 3.06 -6.51 -1.28
N HIS A 85 2.28 -5.46 -1.00
CA HIS A 85 2.71 -4.38 -0.11
C HIS A 85 3.02 -4.88 1.30
N ILE A 86 2.12 -5.68 1.88
CA ILE A 86 2.31 -6.23 3.24
C ILE A 86 3.54 -7.13 3.27
N LEU A 87 3.64 -8.09 2.33
CA LEU A 87 4.76 -9.05 2.29
C LEU A 87 6.09 -8.35 2.04
N PHE A 88 6.13 -7.35 1.17
CA PHE A 88 7.33 -6.57 0.92
C PHE A 88 7.74 -5.75 2.14
N SER A 89 6.78 -5.14 2.85
CA SER A 89 7.06 -4.39 4.07
C SER A 89 7.64 -5.29 5.16
N LEU A 90 7.09 -6.50 5.33
CA LEU A 90 7.64 -7.48 6.27
C LEU A 90 9.06 -7.90 5.87
N PHE A 91 9.27 -8.24 4.59
CA PHE A 91 10.60 -8.62 4.09
C PHE A 91 11.65 -7.51 4.31
N VAL A 92 11.29 -6.24 4.05
CA VAL A 92 12.19 -5.11 4.26
C VAL A 92 12.53 -4.95 5.74
N ASN A 93 11.56 -5.12 6.64
CA ASN A 93 11.82 -5.06 8.08
C ASN A 93 12.75 -6.20 8.52
N ASP A 94 12.51 -7.44 8.08
CA ASP A 94 13.38 -8.59 8.40
C ASP A 94 14.83 -8.38 7.91
N VAL A 95 15.00 -7.81 6.71
CA VAL A 95 16.33 -7.49 6.17
C VAL A 95 17.01 -6.40 7.00
N LEU A 96 16.29 -5.35 7.40
CA LEU A 96 16.85 -4.29 8.24
C LEU A 96 17.29 -4.84 9.60
N ASP A 97 16.46 -5.67 10.22
CA ASP A 97 16.77 -6.32 11.49
C ASP A 97 17.98 -7.26 11.36
N SER A 98 18.07 -8.02 10.26
CA SER A 98 19.22 -8.89 10.01
C SER A 98 20.52 -8.10 9.81
N ILE A 99 20.47 -6.96 9.10
CA ILE A 99 21.63 -6.08 8.91
C ILE A 99 22.06 -5.47 10.25
N GLU A 100 21.11 -5.00 11.05
CA GLU A 100 21.38 -4.47 12.39
C GLU A 100 22.08 -5.51 13.26
N ASN A 101 21.57 -6.74 13.30
CA ASN A 101 22.18 -7.83 14.06
C ASN A 101 23.57 -8.21 13.55
N PHE A 102 23.82 -8.15 12.23
CA PHE A 102 25.14 -8.41 11.67
C PHE A 102 26.15 -7.30 11.99
N VAL A 103 25.72 -6.03 11.99
CA VAL A 103 26.60 -4.89 12.30
C VAL A 103 26.95 -4.82 13.79
N LEU A 104 26.06 -5.31 14.66
CA LEU A 104 26.25 -5.31 16.11
C LEU A 104 27.02 -6.54 16.64
N ALA A 105 27.23 -7.57 15.81
CA ALA A 105 27.99 -8.79 16.13
C ALA A 105 29.50 -8.61 15.89
#